data_AF-A0A953EHG3-F1
#
_entry.id   AF-A0A953EHG3-F1
#
_cell.length_a   1.000
_cell.length_b   1.000
_cell.length_c   1.000
_cell.angle_alpha   90.00
_cell.angle_beta   90.00
_cell.angle_gamma   90.00
#
_symmetry.space_group_name_H-M   'P 1'
#
loop_
_entity.id
_entity.type
_entity.pdbx_description
1 polymer ?
#
loop_
_entity_poly.entity_id
_entity_poly.type
_entity_poly.pdbx_seq_one_letter_code
_entity_poly.pdbx_strand_id
1 'polypeptide(L)' 'MAALLPRDHARLAGVHRDLVRVVERARQSVPFIVTEGLRSRERQARLVAIGASRTMNSRHLTGHAVDLAY' A
#
# COMPACT_ATOMS: atom_id res chain seq x y z
N MET A 1 2.48 2.44 -22.52
CA MET A 1 1.92 2.72 -21.17
C MET A 1 2.62 1.83 -20.18
N ALA A 2 3.02 2.36 -19.02
CA ALA A 2 3.78 1.57 -18.06
C ALA A 2 2.83 0.77 -17.14
N ALA A 3 3.19 -0.48 -16.90
CA ALA A 3 2.42 -1.41 -16.07
C ALA A 3 3.09 -1.59 -14.70
N LEU A 4 2.34 -2.10 -13.74
CA LEU A 4 2.88 -2.56 -12.47
C LEU A 4 3.74 -3.80 -12.68
N LEU A 5 4.79 -3.95 -11.88
CA LEU A 5 5.65 -5.14 -11.93
C LEU A 5 5.07 -6.24 -11.03
N PRO A 6 5.48 -7.52 -11.20
CA PRO A 6 5.03 -8.62 -10.34
C PRO A 6 5.24 -8.35 -8.85
N ARG A 7 6.33 -7.66 -8.49
CA ARG A 7 6.63 -7.21 -7.12
C ARG A 7 5.57 -6.26 -6.57
N ASP A 8 5.02 -5.37 -7.41
CA ASP A 8 3.99 -4.42 -6.98
C ASP A 8 2.66 -5.14 -6.76
N HIS A 9 2.27 -6.05 -7.67
CA HIS A 9 1.08 -6.87 -7.52
C HIS A 9 1.11 -7.72 -6.24
N ALA A 10 2.27 -8.29 -5.90
CA ALA A 10 2.44 -9.02 -4.65
C ALA A 10 2.18 -8.14 -3.41
N ARG A 11 2.53 -6.84 -3.45
CA ARG A 11 2.23 -5.91 -2.35
C ARG A 11 0.81 -5.41 -2.31
N LEU A 12 0.09 -5.49 -3.43
CA LEU A 12 -1.33 -5.17 -3.51
C LEU A 12 -2.22 -6.34 -3.07
N ALA A 13 -1.65 -7.50 -2.73
CA ALA A 13 -2.41 -8.62 -2.17
C ALA A 13 -3.16 -8.20 -0.89
N GLY A 14 -4.47 -8.41 -0.89
CA GLY A 14 -5.36 -8.03 0.23
C GLY A 14 -5.75 -6.56 0.29
N VAL A 15 -5.27 -5.72 -0.64
CA VAL A 15 -5.77 -4.35 -0.80
C VAL A 15 -7.15 -4.38 -1.45
N HIS A 16 -8.02 -3.45 -1.06
CA HIS A 16 -9.36 -3.31 -1.60
C HIS A 16 -9.32 -3.16 -3.13
N ARG A 17 -10.11 -3.97 -3.84
CA ARG A 17 -10.11 -4.07 -5.31
C ARG A 17 -10.25 -2.71 -5.99
N ASP A 18 -11.08 -1.82 -5.45
CA ASP A 18 -11.28 -0.50 -6.04
C ASP A 18 -10.04 0.39 -5.96
N LEU A 19 -9.28 0.29 -4.86
CA LEU A 19 -8.02 1.00 -4.73
C LEU A 19 -6.97 0.41 -5.69
N VAL A 20 -6.93 -0.92 -5.86
CA VAL A 20 -6.05 -1.58 -6.84
C VAL A 20 -6.34 -1.04 -8.25
N ARG A 21 -7.60 -0.94 -8.66
CA ARG A 21 -7.99 -0.37 -9.98
C ARG A 21 -7.49 1.05 -10.18
N VAL A 22 -7.57 1.89 -9.13
CA VAL A 22 -7.05 3.27 -9.17
C VAL A 22 -5.53 3.29 -9.35
N VAL A 23 -4.80 2.46 -8.60
CA VAL A 23 -3.33 2.38 -8.67
C VAL A 23 -2.87 1.91 -10.06
N GLU A 24 -3.51 0.87 -10.61
CA GLU A 24 -3.23 0.37 -11.96
C GLU A 24 -3.46 1.45 -13.02
N ARG A 25 -4.55 2.22 -12.90
CA ARG A 25 -4.84 3.33 -13.82
C ARG A 25 -3.82 4.46 -13.69
N ALA A 26 -3.39 4.79 -12.47
CA ALA A 26 -2.40 5.83 -12.22
C ALA A 26 -1.01 5.47 -12.80
N ARG A 27 -0.62 4.18 -12.73
CA ARG A 27 0.67 3.70 -13.22
C ARG A 27 0.87 3.89 -14.73
N GLN A 28 -0.23 3.95 -15.48
CA GLN A 28 -0.24 4.23 -16.91
C GLN A 28 0.13 5.69 -17.22
N SER A 29 -0.11 6.60 -16.26
CA SER A 29 0.12 8.04 -16.41
C SER A 29 1.46 8.49 -15.81
N VAL A 30 1.91 7.89 -14.71
CA VAL A 30 3.12 8.30 -13.99
C VAL A 30 3.93 7.06 -13.54
N PRO A 31 5.28 7.09 -13.64
CA PRO A 31 6.12 6.04 -13.08
C PRO A 31 6.18 6.10 -11.55
N PHE A 32 5.92 4.95 -10.92
CA PHE A 32 6.11 4.71 -9.48
C PHE A 32 6.15 3.20 -9.21
N ILE A 33 6.54 2.84 -7.99
CA ILE A 33 6.44 1.48 -7.43
C ILE A 33 5.52 1.46 -6.20
N VAL A 34 4.97 0.29 -5.88
CA VAL A 34 4.23 0.06 -4.63
C VAL A 34 5.21 -0.45 -3.57
N THR A 35 5.31 0.27 -2.45
CA THR A 35 6.24 -0.05 -1.34
C THR A 35 5.53 -0.78 -0.20
N GLU A 36 4.24 -0.51 0.02
CA GLU A 36 3.40 -1.23 0.98
C GLU A 36 1.92 -1.19 0.58
N GLY A 37 1.22 -2.30 0.77
CA GLY A 37 -0.25 -2.35 0.68
C GLY A 37 -0.86 -2.73 2.01
N LEU A 38 -1.33 -3.98 2.14
CA LEU A 38 -1.87 -4.49 3.40
C LEU A 38 -0.77 -4.59 4.47
N ARG A 39 -0.99 -3.98 5.63
CA ARG A 39 -0.07 -3.98 6.78
C ARG A 39 -0.53 -4.98 7.83
N SER A 40 0.42 -5.67 8.46
CA SER A 40 0.12 -6.54 9.61
C SER A 40 -0.12 -5.73 10.89
N ARG A 41 -0.87 -6.30 11.84
CA ARG A 41 -1.10 -5.66 13.14
C ARG A 41 0.20 -5.48 13.92
N GLU A 42 1.12 -6.43 13.84
CA GLU A 42 2.42 -6.40 14.50
C GLU A 42 3.30 -5.28 13.96
N ARG A 43 3.30 -5.07 12.63
CA ARG A 43 4.01 -3.94 12.03
C ARG A 43 3.40 -2.61 12.47
N GLN A 44 2.07 -2.49 12.50
CA GLN A 44 1.42 -1.27 12.97
C GLN A 44 1.74 -0.99 14.46
N ALA A 45 1.76 -2.03 15.30
CA ALA A 45 2.14 -1.90 16.71
C ALA A 45 3.58 -1.41 16.86
N ARG A 46 4.52 -1.94 16.07
CA ARG A 46 5.90 -1.44 16.03
C ARG A 46 5.97 0.03 15.62
N LEU A 47 5.21 0.45 14.60
CA LEU A 47 5.18 1.86 14.17
C LEU A 47 4.66 2.78 15.27
N VAL A 48 3.65 2.35 16.04
CA VAL A 48 3.15 3.12 17.20
C VAL A 48 4.21 3.18 18.31
N ALA A 49 4.84 2.06 18.64
CA ALA A 49 5.86 1.99 19.68
C ALA A 49 7.08 2.89 19.42
N ILE A 50 7.49 3.03 18.15
CA ILE A 50 8.60 3.92 17.75
C ILE A 50 8.15 5.36 17.45
N GLY A 51 6.86 5.69 17.62
CA GLY A 51 6.31 7.03 17.36
C GLY A 51 6.08 7.39 15.89
N ALA A 52 6.32 6.46 14.95
CA ALA A 52 6.06 6.66 13.52
C ALA A 52 4.56 6.61 13.16
N SER A 53 3.71 6.13 14.08
CA SER A 53 2.26 6.26 14.02
C SER A 53 1.72 6.71 15.37
N ARG A 54 0.66 7.52 15.36
CA ARG A 54 -0.02 7.96 16.59
C ARG A 54 -1.13 7.00 17.05
N THR A 55 -1.53 6.06 16.20
CA THR A 55 -2.69 5.18 16.46
C THR A 55 -2.53 3.80 15.85
N MET A 56 -3.21 2.81 16.44
CA MET A 56 -3.38 1.48 15.87
C MET A 56 -4.46 1.43 14.78
N ASN A 57 -5.30 2.46 14.65
CA ASN A 57 -6.35 2.52 13.64
C ASN A 57 -5.79 2.99 12.28
N SER A 58 -5.18 2.08 11.52
CA SER A 58 -4.60 2.37 10.20
C SER A 58 -5.40 1.74 9.07
N ARG A 59 -5.59 2.49 7.97
CA ARG A 59 -6.26 1.99 6.76
C ARG A 59 -5.46 0.89 6.05
N HIS A 60 -4.16 0.79 6.28
CA HIS A 60 -3.38 -0.35 5.78
C HIS A 60 -3.77 -1.67 6.42
N LEU A 61 -4.32 -1.67 7.64
CA LEU A 61 -4.77 -2.90 8.30
C LEU A 61 -6.03 -3.48 7.65
N THR A 62 -6.81 -2.64 6.98
CA THR A 62 -8.08 -3.03 6.35
C THR A 62 -7.98 -3.07 4.83
N GLY A 63 -6.79 -2.89 4.26
CA GLY A 63 -6.57 -2.89 2.81
C GLY A 63 -7.05 -1.63 2.10
N HIS A 64 -7.26 -0.53 2.81
CA HIS A 64 -7.76 0.73 2.23
C HIS A 64 -6.68 1.81 2.08
N ALA A 65 -5.41 1.42 2.06
CA ALA A 65 -4.27 2.31 1.83
C ALA A 65 -3.12 1.59 1.11
N VAL A 66 -2.32 2.37 0.41
CA VAL A 66 -1.10 1.94 -0.28
C VAL A 66 -0.05 3.05 -0.16
N ASP A 67 1.21 2.66 -0.02
CA ASP A 67 2.37 3.57 -0.07
C ASP A 67 3.07 3.43 -1.43
N LEU A 68 3.44 4.58 -2.03
CA LEU A 68 4.07 4.68 -3.34
C LEU A 68 5.42 5.41 -3.24
N ALA A 69 6.32 5.12 -4.18
CA ALA A 69 7.60 5.84 -4.35
C ALA A 69 7.97 5.96 -5.84
N TYR A 70 8.78 6.96 -6.20
CA TYR A 70 9.29 7.18 -7.56
C TYR A 70 10.78 6.84 -7.68
#